data_AF-A0A6V7IJB4-F1
#
_entry.id   AF-A0A6V7IJB4-F1
#
_cell.length_a   1.000
_cell.length_b   1.000
_cell.length_c   1.000
_cell.angle_alpha   90.00
_cell.angle_beta   90.00
_cell.angle_gamma   90.00
#
_symmetry.space_group_name_H-M   'P 1'
#
loop_
_entity.id
_entity.type
_entity.pdbx_description
1 polymer ?
#
loop_
_entity_poly.entity_id
_entity_poly.type
_entity_poly.pdbx_seq_one_letter_code
_entity_poly.pdbx_strand_id
1 'polypeptide(L)'
;TQAVVYGKIAERGQFKYQVLLKLTKGDLKGTCGGGIIDNTHIVTAWHCVDDLGYDNIQVIVGAIRYADDPNAETYRVSSIRLHKSRSCKPGEKRCYDIAVLT
;
A
#
# COMPACT_ATOMS: atom_id res chain seq x y z
N THR A 1 5.01 9.81 16.36
CA THR A 1 4.40 9.87 15.01
C THR A 1 5.52 9.78 14.00
N GLN A 2 5.44 8.84 13.05
CA GLN A 2 6.40 8.78 11.93
C GLN A 2 5.97 9.80 10.86
N ALA A 3 6.93 10.51 10.29
CA ALA A 3 6.70 11.53 9.27
C ALA A 3 7.77 11.45 8.20
N VAL A 4 7.48 11.99 7.02
CA VAL A 4 8.49 12.18 5.97
C VAL A 4 9.51 13.21 6.46
N VAL A 5 10.79 12.85 6.46
CA VAL A 5 11.89 13.73 6.91
C VAL A 5 11.94 14.95 5.98
N TYR A 6 11.92 16.15 6.55
CA TYR A 6 11.76 17.44 5.83
C TYR A 6 10.48 17.57 4.99
N GLY A 7 9.50 16.70 5.23
CA GLY A 7 8.18 16.78 4.61
C GLY A 7 7.33 17.93 5.15
N LYS A 8 6.23 18.19 4.46
CA LYS A 8 5.18 19.11 4.89
C LYS A 8 3.87 18.35 4.97
N ILE A 9 2.95 18.85 5.79
CA ILE A 9 1.59 18.32 5.87
C ILE A 9 0.94 18.48 4.49
N ALA A 10 0.38 17.39 3.96
CA ALA A 10 -0.33 17.43 2.69
C ALA A 10 -1.72 18.06 2.86
N GLU A 11 -2.17 18.75 1.83
CA GLU A 11 -3.53 19.28 1.76
C GLU A 11 -4.51 18.20 1.25
N ARG A 12 -5.79 18.32 1.61
CA ARG A 12 -6.83 17.39 1.15
C ARG A 12 -6.90 17.43 -0.38
N GLY A 13 -6.76 16.27 -1.01
CA GLY A 13 -6.81 16.15 -2.47
C GLY A 13 -5.53 16.55 -3.20
N GLN A 14 -4.45 16.91 -2.50
CA GLN A 14 -3.15 17.19 -3.11
C GLN A 14 -2.57 15.96 -3.82
N PHE A 15 -2.72 14.78 -3.21
CA PHE A 15 -2.27 13.50 -3.75
C PHE A 15 -3.45 12.53 -3.87
N LYS A 16 -4.31 12.76 -4.87
CA LYS A 16 -5.61 12.07 -5.03
C LYS A 16 -5.51 10.55 -5.14
N TYR A 17 -4.38 10.04 -5.60
CA TYR A 17 -4.17 8.61 -5.81
C TYR A 17 -3.49 7.91 -4.63
N GLN A 18 -3.10 8.65 -3.58
CA GLN A 18 -2.44 8.06 -2.43
C GLN A 18 -3.39 7.14 -1.67
N VAL A 19 -2.92 5.94 -1.34
CA VAL A 19 -3.65 5.02 -0.46
C VAL A 19 -2.81 4.62 0.75
N LEU A 20 -3.50 4.25 1.82
CA LEU A 20 -2.93 3.56 2.97
C LEU A 20 -3.30 2.07 2.85
N LEU A 21 -2.28 1.22 2.86
CA LEU A 21 -2.45 -0.22 3.04
C LEU A 21 -2.30 -0.55 4.52
N LYS A 22 -3.34 -1.10 5.12
CA LYS A 22 -3.31 -1.62 6.48
C LYS A 22 -3.18 -3.14 6.43
N LEU A 23 -2.09 -3.64 7.01
CA LEU A 23 -1.66 -5.03 6.92
C LEU A 23 -1.86 -5.72 8.28
N THR A 24 -2.43 -6.92 8.30
CA THR A 24 -2.67 -7.67 9.54
C THR A 24 -2.51 -9.17 9.32
N LYS A 25 -1.49 -9.78 9.95
CA LYS A 25 -1.23 -11.23 9.91
C LYS A 25 -1.01 -11.76 11.33
N GLY A 26 -2.03 -12.39 11.91
CA GLY A 26 -2.04 -12.71 13.35
C GLY A 26 -1.92 -11.43 14.17
N ASP A 27 -0.98 -11.40 15.12
CA ASP A 27 -0.72 -10.21 15.96
C ASP A 27 0.15 -9.15 15.26
N LEU A 28 0.71 -9.46 14.08
CA LEU A 28 1.54 -8.53 13.33
C LEU A 28 0.68 -7.50 12.62
N LYS A 29 0.93 -6.22 12.91
CA LYS A 29 0.30 -5.06 12.25
C LYS A 29 1.36 -4.28 11.50
N GLY A 30 1.05 -3.93 10.25
CA GLY A 30 1.93 -3.16 9.39
C GLY A 30 1.17 -2.15 8.55
N THR A 31 1.91 -1.21 7.96
CA THR A 31 1.36 -0.20 7.07
C THR A 31 2.28 0.00 5.88
N CYS A 32 1.70 0.08 4.68
CA CYS A 32 2.40 0.48 3.46
C CYS A 32 1.62 1.57 2.73
N GLY A 33 2.26 2.19 1.74
CA GLY A 33 1.58 3.06 0.77
C GLY A 33 1.18 2.31 -0.50
N GLY A 34 0.45 3.01 -1.35
CA GLY A 34 0.18 2.58 -2.73
C GLY A 34 -0.39 3.73 -3.56
N GLY A 35 -0.61 3.46 -4.84
CA GLY A 35 -1.22 4.39 -5.79
C GLY A 35 -2.43 3.78 -6.48
N ILE A 36 -3.54 4.52 -6.57
CA ILE A 36 -4.67 4.17 -7.44
C ILE A 36 -4.20 4.31 -8.89
N ILE A 37 -4.32 3.24 -9.69
CA ILE A 37 -3.96 3.24 -11.11
C ILE A 37 -5.16 3.14 -12.04
N ASP A 38 -6.29 2.62 -11.54
CA ASP A 38 -7.60 2.68 -12.18
C ASP A 38 -8.71 2.45 -11.13
N ASN A 39 -9.95 2.25 -11.57
CA ASN A 39 -11.13 2.12 -10.70
C ASN A 39 -11.09 0.93 -9.73
N THR A 40 -10.29 -0.10 -10.01
CA THR A 40 -10.26 -1.34 -9.23
C THR A 40 -8.86 -1.81 -8.89
N HIS A 41 -7.82 -1.05 -9.23
CA HIS A 41 -6.44 -1.49 -9.03
C HIS A 41 -5.60 -0.48 -8.26
N ILE A 42 -4.81 -1.03 -7.32
CA ILE A 42 -3.76 -0.32 -6.58
C ILE A 42 -2.40 -0.87 -6.97
N VAL A 43 -1.46 0.01 -7.32
CA VAL A 43 -0.03 -0.35 -7.39
C VAL A 43 0.63 -0.16 -6.02
N THR A 44 1.46 -1.12 -5.62
CA THR A 44 2.27 -1.05 -4.41
C THR A 44 3.58 -1.81 -4.60
N ALA A 45 4.40 -1.91 -3.56
CA ALA A 45 5.63 -2.68 -3.57
C ALA A 45 5.37 -4.17 -3.33
N TRP A 46 6.20 -5.03 -3.92
CA TRP A 46 6.14 -6.48 -3.73
C TRP A 46 6.35 -6.84 -2.26
N HIS A 47 7.37 -6.27 -1.62
CA HIS A 47 7.73 -6.56 -0.23
C HIS A 47 6.70 -6.08 0.80
N CYS A 48 5.71 -5.30 0.39
CA CYS A 48 4.61 -4.92 1.27
C CYS A 48 3.60 -6.05 1.45
N VAL A 49 3.54 -7.01 0.52
CA VAL A 49 2.42 -7.94 0.38
C VAL A 49 2.81 -9.38 0.03
N ASP A 50 4.11 -9.66 -0.14
CA ASP A 50 4.64 -10.96 -0.58
C ASP A 50 4.30 -12.13 0.36
N ASP A 51 4.29 -11.88 1.66
CA ASP A 51 4.00 -12.89 2.69
C ASP A 51 2.57 -12.80 3.25
N LEU A 52 1.65 -12.12 2.55
CA LEU A 52 0.28 -11.86 3.00
C LEU A 52 -0.77 -12.53 2.11
N GLY A 53 -1.87 -13.00 2.72
CA GLY A 53 -3.10 -13.29 1.99
C GLY A 53 -3.88 -12.01 1.70
N TYR A 54 -4.76 -12.02 0.70
CA TYR A 54 -5.59 -10.84 0.36
C TYR A 54 -6.46 -10.37 1.55
N ASP A 55 -6.95 -11.31 2.36
CA ASP A 55 -7.73 -11.02 3.58
C ASP A 55 -6.91 -10.32 4.69
N ASN A 56 -5.58 -10.32 4.57
CA ASN A 56 -4.70 -9.62 5.50
C ASN A 56 -4.50 -8.14 5.13
N ILE A 57 -5.12 -7.65 4.05
CA ILE A 57 -4.89 -6.32 3.49
C ILE A 57 -6.20 -5.55 3.42
N GLN A 58 -6.20 -4.35 3.99
CA GLN A 58 -7.24 -3.35 3.77
C GLN A 58 -6.65 -2.16 3.01
N VAL A 59 -7.33 -1.74 1.95
CA VAL A 59 -6.98 -0.53 1.19
C VAL A 59 -7.84 0.61 1.71
N ILE A 60 -7.21 1.68 2.18
CA ILE A 60 -7.88 2.87 2.69
C ILE A 60 -7.58 4.03 1.73
N VAL A 61 -8.63 4.58 1.13
CA VAL A 61 -8.57 5.68 0.15
C VAL A 61 -9.18 6.96 0.76
N GLY A 62 -8.86 8.13 0.23
CA GLY A 62 -9.45 9.41 0.66
C GLY A 62 -9.00 9.96 2.02
N ALA A 63 -8.19 9.18 2.76
CA ALA A 63 -7.64 9.57 4.06
C ALA A 63 -6.59 10.68 3.93
N ILE A 64 -6.74 11.75 4.72
CA ILE A 64 -5.69 12.76 5.00
C ILE A 64 -5.08 12.57 6.39
N ARG A 65 -5.72 11.79 7.26
CA ARG A 65 -5.23 11.41 8.59
C ARG A 65 -5.32 9.90 8.76
N TYR A 66 -4.37 9.34 9.49
CA TYR A 66 -4.21 7.89 9.66
C TYR A 66 -5.38 7.20 10.38
N ALA A 67 -5.98 7.87 11.36
CA ALA A 67 -7.11 7.37 12.14
C ALA A 67 -8.29 8.33 12.03
N ASP A 68 -9.50 7.77 11.99
CA ASP A 68 -10.77 8.48 12.12
C ASP A 68 -10.97 9.63 11.12
N ASP A 69 -10.48 9.49 9.88
CA ASP A 69 -10.87 10.39 8.80
C ASP A 69 -12.27 10.00 8.29
N PRO A 70 -13.31 10.83 8.49
CA PRO A 70 -14.66 10.51 8.05
C PRO A 70 -14.82 10.47 6.52
N ASN A 71 -13.81 10.95 5.78
CA ASN A 71 -13.78 10.92 4.32
C ASN A 71 -12.99 9.72 3.78
N ALA A 72 -12.49 8.85 4.65
CA ALA A 72 -11.77 7.67 4.24
C ALA A 72 -12.74 6.51 3.98
N GLU A 73 -12.51 5.81 2.88
CA GLU A 73 -13.24 4.59 2.54
C GLU A 73 -12.29 3.41 2.59
N THR A 74 -12.80 2.26 3.07
CA THR A 74 -12.02 1.03 3.21
C THR A 74 -12.53 -0.04 2.26
N TYR A 75 -11.62 -0.60 1.47
CA TYR A 75 -11.88 -1.66 0.52
C TYR A 75 -11.10 -2.92 0.89
N ARG A 76 -11.71 -4.08 0.64
CA ARG A 76 -11.05 -5.39 0.76
C ARG A 76 -10.33 -5.70 -0.54
N VAL A 77 -9.21 -6.40 -0.43
CA VAL A 77 -8.48 -6.94 -1.58
C VAL A 77 -9.06 -8.30 -1.94
N SER A 78 -9.27 -8.53 -3.23
CA SER A 78 -9.71 -9.80 -3.82
C SER A 78 -8.55 -10.60 -4.43
N SER A 79 -7.50 -9.92 -4.92
CA SER A 79 -6.32 -10.59 -5.47
C SER A 79 -5.03 -9.77 -5.29
N ILE A 80 -3.90 -10.49 -5.21
CA ILE A 80 -2.55 -9.92 -5.15
C ILE A 80 -1.78 -10.44 -6.35
N ARG A 81 -1.34 -9.53 -7.23
CA ARG A 81 -0.54 -9.85 -8.41
C ARG A 81 0.88 -9.36 -8.21
N LEU A 82 1.73 -10.26 -7.74
CA LEU A 82 3.17 -10.02 -7.60
C LEU A 82 3.86 -10.04 -8.97
N HIS A 83 4.90 -9.23 -9.15
CA HIS A 83 5.77 -9.39 -10.32
C HIS A 83 6.38 -10.81 -10.35
N LYS A 84 6.43 -11.44 -11.53
CA LYS A 84 6.80 -12.86 -11.69
C LYS A 84 8.23 -13.19 -11.26
N SER A 85 9.15 -12.24 -11.44
CA SER A 85 10.55 -12.42 -11.04
C SER A 85 10.81 -11.74 -9.70
N ARG A 86 11.32 -12.52 -8.73
CA ARG A 86 11.96 -12.03 -7.50
C ARG A 86 13.49 -11.97 -7.64
N SER A 87 14.04 -12.57 -8.70
CA SER A 87 15.48 -12.70 -8.88
C SER A 87 16.11 -11.36 -9.22
N CYS A 88 17.13 -11.01 -8.46
CA CYS A 88 17.98 -9.86 -8.66
C CYS A 88 19.27 -10.25 -9.37
N LYS A 89 19.92 -9.28 -10.03
CA LYS A 89 21.33 -9.44 -10.42
C LYS A 89 22.21 -9.50 -9.16
N PRO A 90 23.40 -10.11 -9.22
CA PRO A 90 24.32 -10.13 -8.10
C PRO A 90 24.61 -8.72 -7.57
N GLY A 91 24.42 -8.51 -6.26
CA GLY A 91 24.60 -7.21 -5.61
C GLY A 91 23.35 -6.31 -5.56
N GLU A 92 22.29 -6.63 -6.32
CA GLU A 92 21.02 -5.88 -6.26
C GLU A 92 20.09 -6.47 -5.18
N LYS A 93 19.30 -5.58 -4.56
CA LYS A 93 18.23 -5.96 -3.60
C LYS A 93 16.93 -5.30 -4.06
N ARG A 94 15.79 -5.96 -3.81
CA ARG A 94 14.44 -5.47 -4.11
C ARG A 94 14.21 -5.16 -5.60
N CYS A 95 14.70 -6.03 -6.49
CA CYS A 95 14.42 -5.94 -7.92
C CYS A 95 12.99 -6.34 -8.18
N TYR A 96 12.35 -5.66 -9.13
CA TYR A 96 10.95 -5.90 -9.47
C TYR A 96 10.02 -5.84 -8.26
N ASP A 97 10.30 -4.91 -7.34
CA ASP A 97 9.55 -4.68 -6.11
C ASP A 97 8.23 -3.95 -6.40
N ILE A 98 7.36 -4.62 -7.15
CA ILE A 98 6.07 -4.12 -7.60
C ILE A 98 5.01 -5.22 -7.48
N ALA A 99 3.83 -4.81 -7.02
CA ALA A 99 2.63 -5.62 -6.96
C ALA A 99 1.40 -4.78 -7.36
N VAL A 100 0.39 -5.46 -7.89
CA VAL A 100 -0.92 -4.87 -8.15
C VAL A 100 -1.97 -5.58 -7.31
N LEU A 101 -2.77 -4.82 -6.57
CA LEU A 101 -3.91 -5.31 -5.81
C LEU A 101 -5.19 -5.04 -6.61
N THR A 102 -6.15 -5.96 -6.52
CA THR A 102 -7.52 -5.81 -7.05
C THR A 102 -8.50 -6.07 -5.95
#